data_AF-A0A3S0A3L3-F1
#
_entry.id   AF-A0A3S0A3L3-F1
#
_cell.length_a   1.000
_cell.length_b   1.000
_cell.length_c   1.000
_cell.angle_alpha   90.00
_cell.angle_beta   90.00
_cell.angle_gamma   90.00
#
_symmetry.space_group_name_H-M   'P 1'
#
loop_
_entity.id
_entity.type
_entity.pdbx_description
1 polymer ?
#
loop_
_entity_poly.entity_id
_entity_poly.type
_entity_poly.pdbx_seq_one_letter_code
_entity_poly.pdbx_strand_id
1 'polypeptide(L)'
;MDEKRNTSRKKSPLAIGGFLAVVLSQGKLLLTALKFGKVGGAIISMFVTIWAYALLAPLPFVIGIVLLILIHELGHVLAARMKGLPVSAPVFIPFVGALIAMKKHPTNAATEAFIGIAGPIAGTLGGVAVFGLGMYFDSGVLLSVAYASFYLNLINLLPIHPLDGGRIATAVTRWLWLLGLIGGLVFIWYLDQPLNKLLFFVVWAMFAWDLYKKFVRFRHKEERVTVSTRFEHPANHLLGQSYVIPGENHMRELDFATYSDIQGAADGRQTIIMYWQGIGFEGHAYMPTQSLIRKVQVVKVDRLEKENGFFLGLQVQVEYSPLAAVNDSYYEVPTRTRWLFGTAYLALALFLLYMIRVVHQIGIA
;
A
#
# COMPACT_ATOMS: atom_id res chain seq x y z
N MET A 1 31.37 22.46 51.85
CA MET A 1 29.94 22.08 51.96
C MET A 1 29.19 23.08 51.12
N ASP A 2 28.72 22.70 49.93
CA ASP A 2 27.81 23.50 49.12
C ASP A 2 26.78 22.56 48.47
N GLU A 3 25.52 22.78 48.83
CA GLU A 3 24.39 21.88 48.67
C GLU A 3 23.62 22.23 47.39
N LYS A 4 23.49 21.27 46.46
CA LYS A 4 22.74 21.41 45.21
C LYS A 4 21.23 21.52 45.48
N ARG A 5 20.64 22.67 45.14
CA ARG A 5 19.20 22.93 45.20
C ARG A 5 18.48 22.27 44.02
N ASN A 6 17.82 21.15 44.26
CA ASN A 6 17.02 20.41 43.28
C ASN A 6 15.56 20.93 43.32
N THR A 7 15.07 21.55 42.24
CA THR A 7 13.66 22.01 42.15
C THR A 7 12.83 21.01 41.35
N SER A 8 12.15 20.11 42.06
CA SER A 8 11.15 19.21 41.49
C SER A 8 9.87 19.98 41.15
N ARG A 9 9.62 20.19 39.85
CA ARG A 9 8.34 20.70 39.32
C ARG A 9 7.28 19.60 39.46
N LYS A 10 6.52 19.61 40.55
CA LYS A 10 5.32 18.75 40.72
C LYS A 10 4.30 19.07 39.63
N LYS A 11 4.04 18.13 38.73
CA LYS A 11 2.96 18.21 37.74
C LYS A 11 1.61 18.25 38.46
N SER A 12 0.83 19.31 38.23
CA SER A 12 -0.48 19.52 38.85
C SER A 12 -1.48 18.43 38.41
N PRO A 13 -2.19 17.78 39.35
CA PRO A 13 -3.17 16.72 39.07
C PRO A 13 -4.40 17.20 38.26
N LEU A 14 -4.59 18.52 38.07
CA LEU A 14 -5.65 19.06 37.21
C LEU A 14 -5.43 18.79 35.72
N ALA A 15 -4.18 18.68 35.24
CA ALA A 15 -3.90 18.41 33.83
C ALA A 15 -4.25 16.96 33.43
N ILE A 16 -4.13 16.03 34.38
CA ILE A 16 -4.47 14.60 34.18
C ILE A 16 -5.98 14.40 34.23
N GLY A 17 -6.68 15.12 35.12
CA GLY A 17 -8.14 15.09 35.23
C GLY A 17 -8.87 15.64 34.00
N GLY A 18 -8.38 16.73 33.41
CA GLY A 18 -8.93 17.28 32.16
C GLY A 18 -8.74 16.36 30.96
N PHE A 19 -7.59 15.67 30.88
CA PHE A 19 -7.28 14.70 29.82
C PHE A 19 -8.15 13.43 29.89
N LEU A 20 -8.34 12.88 31.10
CA LEU A 20 -9.24 11.73 31.32
C LEU A 20 -10.71 12.07 30.99
N ALA A 21 -11.15 13.29 31.30
CA ALA A 21 -12.51 13.74 30.95
C ALA A 21 -12.72 13.84 29.42
N VAL A 22 -11.72 14.33 28.67
CA VAL A 22 -11.78 14.36 27.20
C VAL A 22 -11.80 12.94 26.63
N VAL A 23 -10.94 12.04 27.12
CA VAL A 23 -10.92 10.63 26.68
C VAL A 23 -12.23 9.91 26.97
N LEU A 24 -12.82 10.12 28.15
CA LEU A 24 -14.12 9.53 28.52
C LEU A 24 -15.28 10.12 27.71
N SER A 25 -15.24 11.41 27.36
CA SER A 25 -16.24 12.03 26.47
C SER A 25 -16.21 11.46 25.05
N GLN A 26 -15.06 10.95 24.60
CA GLN A 26 -14.84 10.35 23.27
C GLN A 26 -15.16 8.84 23.24
N GLY A 27 -15.34 8.18 24.40
CA GLY A 27 -15.71 6.76 24.47
C GLY A 27 -17.06 6.46 23.80
N LYS A 28 -17.98 7.43 23.82
CA LYS A 28 -19.28 7.34 23.11
C LYS A 28 -19.12 7.35 21.59
N LEU A 29 -18.09 8.04 21.05
CA LEU A 29 -17.76 8.05 19.63
C LEU A 29 -17.11 6.74 19.18
N LEU A 30 -16.23 6.14 19.99
CA LEU A 30 -15.65 4.81 19.75
C LEU A 30 -16.73 3.70 19.73
N LEU A 31 -17.65 3.73 20.70
CA LEU A 31 -18.81 2.82 20.75
C LEU A 31 -19.77 3.01 19.58
N THR A 32 -19.90 4.24 19.08
CA THR A 32 -20.70 4.55 17.89
C THR A 32 -20.00 4.09 16.61
N ALA A 33 -18.68 4.26 16.52
CA ALA A 33 -17.87 3.80 15.39
C ALA A 33 -17.94 2.26 15.23
N LEU A 34 -17.94 1.50 16.33
CA LEU A 34 -18.12 0.04 16.27
C LEU A 34 -19.43 -0.38 15.55
N LYS A 35 -20.46 0.46 15.54
CA LYS A 35 -21.74 0.19 14.87
C LYS A 35 -21.70 0.41 13.35
N PHE A 36 -20.63 1.00 12.79
CA PHE A 36 -20.50 1.35 11.37
C PHE A 36 -19.72 0.33 10.52
N GLY A 37 -19.52 -0.90 10.99
CA GLY A 37 -18.86 -1.97 10.23
C GLY A 37 -17.46 -1.57 9.73
N LYS A 38 -17.22 -1.63 8.41
CA LYS A 38 -15.90 -1.36 7.79
C LYS A 38 -15.44 0.10 7.94
N VAL A 39 -16.35 1.05 8.02
CA VAL A 39 -16.03 2.47 8.26
C VAL A 39 -15.68 2.70 9.73
N GLY A 40 -16.31 1.93 10.62
CA GLY A 40 -15.97 1.89 12.04
C GLY A 40 -14.51 1.55 12.31
N GLY A 41 -14.01 0.50 11.65
CA GLY A 41 -12.60 0.10 11.74
C GLY A 41 -11.63 1.20 11.31
N ALA A 42 -11.93 1.92 10.22
CA ALA A 42 -11.14 3.05 9.75
C ALA A 42 -11.06 4.17 10.82
N ILE A 43 -12.21 4.55 11.39
CA ILE A 43 -12.29 5.59 12.44
C ILE A 43 -11.50 5.16 13.68
N ILE A 44 -11.67 3.91 14.15
CA ILE A 44 -10.92 3.38 15.30
C ILE A 44 -9.41 3.43 15.03
N SER A 45 -8.97 2.96 13.86
CA SER A 45 -7.56 2.97 13.47
C SER A 45 -6.96 4.38 13.43
N MET A 46 -7.75 5.36 13.00
CA MET A 46 -7.39 6.77 12.99
C MET A 46 -7.21 7.31 14.41
N PHE A 47 -8.14 7.03 15.33
CA PHE A 47 -8.01 7.44 16.73
C PHE A 47 -6.80 6.80 17.41
N VAL A 48 -6.53 5.51 17.17
CA VAL A 48 -5.33 4.84 17.67
C VAL A 48 -4.06 5.50 17.15
N THR A 49 -4.05 5.88 15.86
CA THR A 49 -2.92 6.58 15.25
C THR A 49 -2.72 7.96 15.84
N ILE A 50 -3.79 8.74 16.03
CA ILE A 50 -3.74 10.04 16.71
C ILE A 50 -3.19 9.87 18.14
N TRP A 51 -3.69 8.87 18.88
CA TRP A 51 -3.22 8.61 20.24
C TRP A 51 -1.72 8.28 20.28
N ALA A 52 -1.24 7.41 19.40
CA ALA A 52 0.17 7.04 19.33
C ALA A 52 1.07 8.25 19.01
N TYR A 53 0.70 9.07 18.04
CA TYR A 53 1.47 10.26 17.66
C TYR A 53 1.37 11.40 18.68
N ALA A 54 0.25 11.51 19.42
CA ALA A 54 0.07 12.51 20.48
C ALA A 54 1.04 12.32 21.66
N LEU A 55 1.70 11.15 21.77
CA LEU A 55 2.79 10.92 22.73
C LEU A 55 4.09 11.62 22.31
N LEU A 56 4.25 11.97 21.04
CA LEU A 56 5.49 12.51 20.46
C LEU A 56 5.38 13.98 20.02
N ALA A 57 4.17 14.44 19.70
CA ALA A 57 3.94 15.77 19.15
C ALA A 57 2.66 16.41 19.71
N PRO A 58 2.52 17.75 19.65
CA PRO A 58 1.32 18.43 20.12
C PRO A 58 0.05 17.93 19.42
N LEU A 59 -1.01 17.71 20.20
CA LEU A 59 -2.27 17.14 19.71
C LEU A 59 -2.85 17.86 18.46
N PRO A 60 -2.88 19.20 18.36
CA PRO A 60 -3.43 19.86 17.18
C PRO A 60 -2.59 19.60 15.91
N PHE A 61 -1.26 19.47 16.05
CA PHE A 61 -0.39 19.09 14.95
C PHE A 61 -0.70 17.67 14.46
N VAL A 62 -0.80 16.72 15.40
CA VAL A 62 -1.10 15.32 15.10
C VAL A 62 -2.44 15.17 14.38
N ILE A 63 -3.49 15.83 14.89
CA ILE A 63 -4.81 15.82 14.25
C ILE A 63 -4.71 16.35 12.82
N GLY A 64 -4.02 17.48 12.62
CA GLY A 64 -3.84 18.07 11.30
C GLY A 64 -3.15 17.11 10.31
N ILE A 65 -2.08 16.44 10.73
CA ILE A 65 -1.36 15.48 9.88
C ILE A 65 -2.22 14.26 9.54
N VAL A 66 -2.91 13.68 10.52
CA VAL A 66 -3.78 12.52 10.26
C VAL A 66 -4.91 12.88 9.30
N LEU A 67 -5.49 14.09 9.41
CA LEU A 67 -6.50 14.57 8.46
C LEU A 67 -5.93 14.78 7.06
N LEU A 68 -4.69 15.26 6.92
CA LEU A 68 -4.07 15.42 5.61
C LEU A 68 -3.68 14.09 4.96
N ILE A 69 -3.25 13.10 5.75
CA ILE A 69 -3.08 11.71 5.28
C ILE A 69 -4.43 11.15 4.83
N LEU A 70 -5.52 11.41 5.58
CA LEU A 70 -6.86 10.98 5.15
C LEU A 70 -7.25 11.60 3.81
N ILE A 71 -7.05 12.91 3.63
CA ILE A 71 -7.35 13.60 2.36
C ILE A 71 -6.54 13.01 1.20
N HIS A 72 -5.26 12.70 1.44
CA HIS A 72 -4.41 12.02 0.47
C HIS A 72 -4.98 10.65 0.06
N GLU A 73 -5.30 9.79 1.03
CA GLU A 73 -5.89 8.47 0.75
C GLU A 73 -7.25 8.55 0.06
N LEU A 74 -8.07 9.53 0.43
CA LEU A 74 -9.35 9.78 -0.22
C LEU A 74 -9.17 10.17 -1.69
N GLY A 75 -8.06 10.81 -2.06
CA GLY A 75 -7.67 11.04 -3.45
C GLY A 75 -7.51 9.73 -4.22
N HIS A 76 -6.78 8.77 -3.68
CA HIS A 76 -6.66 7.43 -4.27
C HIS A 76 -8.00 6.70 -4.35
N VAL A 77 -8.80 6.75 -3.28
CA VAL A 77 -10.12 6.11 -3.22
C VAL A 77 -11.05 6.67 -4.29
N LEU A 78 -11.09 8.00 -4.45
CA LEU A 78 -11.92 8.66 -5.45
C LEU A 78 -11.48 8.27 -6.86
N ALA A 79 -10.19 8.34 -7.16
CA ALA A 79 -9.65 7.99 -8.47
C ALA A 79 -9.89 6.51 -8.81
N ALA A 80 -9.73 5.61 -7.84
CA ALA A 80 -10.03 4.19 -8.03
C ALA A 80 -11.52 3.95 -8.31
N ARG A 81 -12.42 4.64 -7.59
CA ARG A 81 -13.87 4.58 -7.84
C ARG A 81 -14.25 5.13 -9.22
N MET A 82 -13.62 6.23 -9.67
CA MET A 82 -13.81 6.75 -11.03
C MET A 82 -13.39 5.75 -12.12
N LYS A 83 -12.48 4.84 -11.79
CA LYS A 83 -12.03 3.74 -12.66
C LYS A 83 -12.80 2.43 -12.43
N GLY A 84 -13.89 2.48 -11.67
CA GLY A 84 -14.74 1.31 -11.39
C GLY A 84 -14.09 0.27 -10.49
N LEU A 85 -12.98 0.59 -9.81
CA LEU A 85 -12.29 -0.37 -8.95
C LEU A 85 -12.91 -0.40 -7.54
N PRO A 86 -13.28 -1.58 -7.02
CA PRO A 86 -13.78 -1.74 -5.66
C PRO A 86 -12.66 -1.57 -4.63
N VAL A 87 -12.72 -0.47 -3.88
CA VAL A 87 -11.75 -0.11 -2.83
C VAL A 87 -12.40 -0.04 -1.45
N SER A 88 -11.65 -0.44 -0.41
CA SER A 88 -12.08 -0.31 0.98
C SER A 88 -11.93 1.11 1.52
N ALA A 89 -12.45 1.35 2.73
CA ALA A 89 -12.07 2.52 3.50
C ALA A 89 -10.56 2.46 3.85
N PRO A 90 -9.87 3.61 3.98
CA PRO A 90 -8.49 3.66 4.43
C PRO A 90 -8.35 3.15 5.87
N VAL A 91 -7.33 2.33 6.13
CA VAL A 91 -6.97 1.85 7.48
C VAL A 91 -5.65 2.50 7.86
N PHE A 92 -5.62 3.14 9.03
CA PHE A 92 -4.42 3.81 9.52
C PHE A 92 -3.59 2.86 10.37
N ILE A 93 -2.28 2.85 10.12
CA ILE A 93 -1.30 2.10 10.88
C ILE A 93 -0.33 3.11 11.51
N PRO A 94 -0.25 3.17 12.85
CA PRO A 94 0.69 4.06 13.53
C PRO A 94 2.11 3.91 13.01
N PHE A 95 2.81 5.02 12.81
CA PHE A 95 4.21 5.09 12.33
C PHE A 95 4.46 4.61 10.90
N VAL A 96 3.46 4.05 10.22
CA VAL A 96 3.60 3.55 8.84
C VAL A 96 2.83 4.44 7.87
N GLY A 97 1.60 4.85 8.20
CA GLY A 97 0.75 5.66 7.32
C GLY A 97 -0.66 5.11 7.25
N ALA A 98 -1.29 5.21 6.07
CA ALA A 98 -2.60 4.62 5.81
C ALA A 98 -2.52 3.70 4.60
N LEU A 99 -3.39 2.69 4.57
CA LEU A 99 -3.45 1.72 3.48
C LEU A 99 -4.90 1.52 3.05
N ILE A 100 -5.10 1.39 1.74
CA ILE A 100 -6.37 0.97 1.14
C ILE A 100 -6.26 -0.45 0.61
N ALA A 101 -7.24 -1.29 0.95
CA ALA A 101 -7.34 -2.63 0.38
C ALA A 101 -8.12 -2.55 -0.95
N MET A 102 -7.48 -2.97 -2.03
CA MET A 102 -8.11 -3.11 -3.34
C MET A 102 -8.55 -4.55 -3.54
N LYS A 103 -9.80 -4.78 -3.93
CA LYS A 103 -10.29 -6.13 -4.28
C LYS A 103 -9.95 -6.54 -5.72
N LYS A 104 -9.68 -5.56 -6.57
CA LYS A 104 -9.34 -5.70 -7.99
C LYS A 104 -8.15 -4.78 -8.24
N HIS A 105 -7.07 -5.34 -8.78
CA HIS A 105 -5.88 -4.57 -9.13
C HIS A 105 -6.09 -3.84 -10.46
N PRO A 106 -5.40 -2.70 -10.68
CA PRO A 106 -5.39 -2.03 -11.97
C PRO A 106 -4.95 -2.99 -13.08
N THR A 107 -5.61 -2.95 -14.23
CA THR A 107 -5.32 -3.83 -15.37
C THR A 107 -4.39 -3.18 -16.40
N ASN A 108 -4.03 -1.91 -16.23
CA ASN A 108 -3.06 -1.21 -17.07
C ASN A 108 -2.31 -0.13 -16.29
N ALA A 109 -1.10 0.20 -16.75
CA ALA A 109 -0.22 1.19 -16.13
C ALA A 109 -0.84 2.60 -16.09
N ALA A 110 -1.63 2.97 -17.09
CA ALA A 110 -2.28 4.30 -17.13
C ALA A 110 -3.29 4.48 -15.98
N THR A 111 -4.04 3.44 -15.65
CA THR A 111 -4.99 3.44 -14.52
C THR A 111 -4.25 3.45 -13.20
N GLU A 112 -3.16 2.68 -13.10
CA GLU A 112 -2.30 2.67 -11.93
C GLU A 112 -1.68 4.04 -11.66
N ALA A 113 -1.15 4.71 -12.68
CA ALA A 113 -0.61 6.06 -12.57
C ALA A 113 -1.69 7.12 -12.28
N PHE A 114 -2.89 6.98 -12.86
CA PHE A 114 -4.01 7.85 -12.56
C PHE A 114 -4.40 7.78 -11.07
N ILE A 115 -4.46 6.57 -10.51
CA ILE A 115 -4.75 6.38 -9.09
C ILE A 115 -3.57 6.90 -8.26
N GLY A 116 -2.33 6.58 -8.64
CA GLY A 116 -1.13 6.99 -7.93
C GLY A 116 -0.97 8.52 -7.82
N ILE A 117 -1.24 9.28 -8.88
CA ILE A 117 -1.09 10.74 -8.83
C ILE A 117 -2.22 11.45 -8.06
N ALA A 118 -3.39 10.82 -7.94
CA ALA A 118 -4.56 11.44 -7.32
C ALA A 118 -4.37 11.72 -5.81
N GLY A 119 -3.67 10.85 -5.08
CA GLY A 119 -3.36 11.05 -3.67
C GLY A 119 -2.49 12.26 -3.43
N PRO A 120 -1.29 12.35 -4.04
CA PRO A 120 -0.44 13.52 -3.99
C PRO A 120 -1.14 14.82 -4.39
N ILE A 121 -2.01 14.81 -5.41
CA ILE A 121 -2.80 15.99 -5.80
C ILE A 121 -3.76 16.40 -4.66
N ALA A 122 -4.56 15.46 -4.16
CA ALA A 122 -5.53 15.74 -3.09
C ALA A 122 -4.83 16.20 -1.81
N GLY A 123 -3.76 15.52 -1.42
CA GLY A 123 -2.94 15.87 -0.26
C GLY A 123 -2.28 17.25 -0.42
N THR A 124 -1.81 17.60 -1.62
CA THR A 124 -1.22 18.92 -1.89
C THR A 124 -2.28 20.01 -1.79
N LEU A 125 -3.47 19.81 -2.35
CA LEU A 125 -4.59 20.75 -2.23
C LEU A 125 -5.00 20.95 -0.77
N GLY A 126 -5.07 19.86 0.00
CA GLY A 126 -5.30 19.92 1.45
C GLY A 126 -4.21 20.71 2.18
N GLY A 127 -2.94 20.47 1.86
CA GLY A 127 -1.80 21.19 2.44
C GLY A 127 -1.84 22.69 2.12
N VAL A 128 -2.18 23.08 0.87
CA VAL A 128 -2.35 24.48 0.48
C VAL A 128 -3.50 25.14 1.24
N ALA A 129 -4.63 24.46 1.41
CA ALA A 129 -5.74 24.97 2.21
C ALA A 129 -5.33 25.21 3.67
N VAL A 130 -4.64 24.24 4.29
CA VAL A 130 -4.14 24.37 5.67
C VAL A 130 -3.08 25.47 5.78
N PHE A 131 -2.21 25.63 4.78
CA PHE A 131 -1.27 26.73 4.71
C PHE A 131 -2.00 28.09 4.71
N GLY A 132 -3.01 28.26 3.86
CA GLY A 132 -3.83 29.48 3.82
C GLY A 132 -4.52 29.77 5.16
N LEU A 133 -5.06 28.75 5.82
CA LEU A 133 -5.62 28.89 7.18
C LEU A 133 -4.55 29.26 8.21
N GLY A 134 -3.36 28.68 8.11
CA GLY A 134 -2.23 29.01 8.98
C GLY A 134 -1.80 30.46 8.84
N MET A 135 -1.76 30.98 7.62
CA MET A 135 -1.48 32.40 7.35
C MET A 135 -2.60 33.31 7.86
N TYR A 136 -3.87 32.92 7.65
CA TYR A 136 -5.02 33.74 8.04
C TYR A 136 -5.19 33.86 9.56
N PHE A 137 -4.93 32.76 10.29
CA PHE A 137 -5.06 32.71 11.75
C PHE A 137 -3.74 32.95 12.50
N ASP A 138 -2.66 33.27 11.79
CA ASP A 138 -1.30 33.42 12.34
C ASP A 138 -0.89 32.23 13.23
N SER A 139 -1.16 31.01 12.74
CA SER A 139 -1.01 29.79 13.52
C SER A 139 0.22 29.01 13.07
N GLY A 140 1.29 29.11 13.87
CA GLY A 140 2.52 28.31 13.65
C GLY A 140 2.28 26.79 13.63
N VAL A 141 1.25 26.31 14.33
CA VAL A 141 0.87 24.88 14.30
C VAL A 141 0.29 24.49 12.94
N LEU A 142 -0.64 25.28 12.38
CA LEU A 142 -1.20 25.00 11.05
C LEU A 142 -0.14 25.12 9.95
N LEU A 143 0.76 26.11 10.06
CA LEU A 143 1.91 26.23 9.16
C LEU A 143 2.82 25.00 9.24
N SER A 144 3.10 24.50 10.45
CA SER A 144 3.87 23.26 10.65
C SER A 144 3.18 22.04 10.05
N VAL A 145 1.85 21.94 10.19
CA VAL A 145 1.05 20.86 9.59
C VAL A 145 1.11 20.92 8.06
N ALA A 146 0.95 22.10 7.47
CA ALA A 146 1.06 22.29 6.02
C ALA A 146 2.46 21.93 5.52
N TYR A 147 3.51 22.38 6.23
CA TYR A 147 4.89 22.07 5.93
C TYR A 147 5.14 20.56 5.85
N ALA A 148 4.77 19.84 6.91
CA ALA A 148 4.90 18.39 6.96
C ALA A 148 4.06 17.69 5.89
N SER A 149 2.86 18.20 5.57
CA SER A 149 2.05 17.67 4.47
C SER A 149 2.73 17.80 3.11
N PHE A 150 3.37 18.94 2.81
CA PHE A 150 4.10 19.09 1.55
C PHE A 150 5.27 18.11 1.45
N TYR A 151 6.00 17.87 2.55
CA TYR A 151 7.01 16.81 2.58
C TYR A 151 6.43 15.42 2.38
N LEU A 152 5.33 15.08 3.04
CA LEU A 152 4.67 13.78 2.89
C LEU A 152 4.28 13.52 1.44
N ASN A 153 3.65 14.50 0.77
CA ASN A 153 3.29 14.38 -0.63
C ASN A 153 4.52 14.29 -1.54
N LEU A 154 5.59 15.04 -1.25
CA LEU A 154 6.84 14.99 -2.03
C LEU A 154 7.54 13.63 -1.88
N ILE A 155 7.56 13.07 -0.67
CA ILE A 155 8.08 11.72 -0.42
C ILE A 155 7.24 10.70 -1.17
N ASN A 156 5.90 10.79 -1.11
CA ASN A 156 5.03 9.87 -1.85
C ASN A 156 5.19 9.99 -3.37
N LEU A 157 5.66 11.13 -3.89
CA LEU A 157 6.03 11.25 -5.30
C LEU A 157 7.35 10.56 -5.63
N LEU A 158 8.19 10.13 -4.68
CA LEU A 158 9.44 9.46 -5.02
C LEU A 158 9.16 8.19 -5.85
N PRO A 159 9.91 7.95 -6.95
CA PRO A 159 9.65 6.87 -7.90
C PRO A 159 10.12 5.50 -7.38
N ILE A 160 9.72 5.11 -6.16
CA ILE A 160 10.17 3.92 -5.44
C ILE A 160 8.94 3.19 -4.91
N HIS A 161 8.79 1.89 -5.19
CA HIS A 161 7.75 1.07 -4.56
C HIS A 161 8.07 0.87 -3.06
N PRO A 162 7.12 1.03 -2.10
CA PRO A 162 5.66 1.08 -2.25
C PRO A 162 5.01 2.48 -2.39
N LEU A 163 5.78 3.54 -2.62
CA LEU A 163 5.27 4.91 -2.72
C LEU A 163 4.52 5.14 -4.04
N ASP A 164 3.67 6.17 -4.07
CA ASP A 164 2.82 6.48 -5.22
C ASP A 164 3.60 6.85 -6.48
N GLY A 165 4.74 7.49 -6.34
CA GLY A 165 5.64 7.80 -7.44
C GLY A 165 6.10 6.55 -8.16
N GLY A 166 6.28 5.42 -7.47
CA GLY A 166 6.58 4.12 -8.08
C GLY A 166 5.45 3.64 -8.99
N ARG A 167 4.18 3.87 -8.59
CA ARG A 167 2.96 3.55 -9.35
C ARG A 167 2.77 4.49 -10.54
N ILE A 168 3.13 5.77 -10.40
CA ILE A 168 3.09 6.75 -11.50
C ILE A 168 4.18 6.43 -12.53
N ALA A 169 5.38 6.09 -12.05
CA ALA A 169 6.54 5.82 -12.88
C ALA A 169 6.32 4.64 -13.85
N THR A 170 5.41 3.70 -13.57
CA THR A 170 5.05 2.61 -14.50
C THR A 170 4.46 3.12 -15.82
N ALA A 171 3.78 4.27 -15.81
CA ALA A 171 3.20 4.88 -17.00
C ALA A 171 4.08 5.99 -17.62
N VAL A 172 5.14 6.41 -16.93
CA VAL A 172 5.99 7.53 -17.35
C VAL A 172 7.16 7.04 -18.21
N THR A 173 7.47 7.80 -19.25
CA THR A 173 8.51 7.48 -20.25
C THR A 173 9.88 7.24 -19.60
N ARG A 174 10.61 6.22 -20.10
CA ARG A 174 11.97 5.81 -19.68
C ARG A 174 12.97 6.98 -19.56
N TRP A 175 12.78 8.07 -20.32
CA TRP A 175 13.62 9.27 -20.28
C TRP A 175 13.51 10.08 -18.98
N LEU A 176 12.34 10.09 -18.34
CA LEU A 176 12.16 10.76 -17.04
C LEU A 176 12.95 10.07 -15.92
N TRP A 177 13.30 8.80 -16.09
CA TRP A 177 14.14 8.07 -15.13
C TRP A 177 15.60 8.54 -15.21
N LEU A 178 16.11 8.86 -16.40
CA LEU A 178 17.43 9.50 -16.57
C LEU A 178 17.44 10.89 -15.96
N LEU A 179 16.38 11.67 -16.19
CA LEU A 179 16.18 12.96 -15.51
C LEU A 179 16.12 12.80 -13.98
N GLY A 180 15.46 11.77 -13.46
CA GLY A 180 15.42 11.47 -12.03
C GLY A 180 16.78 11.04 -11.47
N LEU A 181 17.56 10.25 -12.20
CA LEU A 181 18.91 9.84 -11.80
C LEU A 181 19.85 11.05 -11.77
N ILE A 182 19.90 11.83 -12.84
CA ILE A 182 20.77 13.00 -12.97
C ILE A 182 20.30 14.10 -12.01
N GLY A 183 19.02 14.43 -12.05
CA GLY A 183 18.40 15.45 -11.20
C GLY A 183 18.48 15.10 -9.72
N GLY A 184 18.36 13.82 -9.35
CA GLY A 184 18.54 13.36 -7.98
C GLY A 184 19.97 13.57 -7.47
N LEU A 185 20.99 13.24 -8.28
CA LEU A 185 22.39 13.52 -7.93
C LEU A 185 22.67 15.02 -7.78
N VAL A 186 22.14 15.82 -8.71
CA VAL A 186 22.25 17.29 -8.64
C VAL A 186 21.57 17.82 -7.38
N PHE A 187 20.36 17.35 -7.06
CA PHE A 187 19.66 17.74 -5.84
C PHE A 187 20.46 17.41 -4.58
N ILE A 188 21.01 16.18 -4.49
CA ILE A 188 21.84 15.75 -3.36
C ILE A 188 23.08 16.63 -3.23
N TRP A 189 23.70 17.02 -4.35
CA TRP A 189 24.87 17.89 -4.36
C TRP A 189 24.59 19.24 -3.68
N TYR A 190 23.42 19.82 -3.95
CA TYR A 190 22.99 21.13 -3.43
C TYR A 190 22.45 21.13 -2.00
N LEU A 191 22.24 19.98 -1.37
CA LEU A 191 21.90 19.96 0.05
C LEU A 191 23.11 20.47 0.86
N ASP A 192 22.91 21.24 1.92
CA ASP A 192 24.05 21.70 2.75
C ASP A 192 24.33 20.74 3.92
N GLN A 193 23.29 20.08 4.43
CA GLN A 193 23.36 19.24 5.63
C GLN A 193 23.84 17.82 5.30
N PRO A 194 24.90 17.30 5.95
CA PRO A 194 25.48 15.99 5.62
C PRO A 194 24.51 14.82 5.90
N LEU A 195 23.66 14.95 6.92
CA LEU A 195 22.66 13.93 7.25
C LEU A 195 21.59 13.83 6.14
N ASN A 196 21.14 14.98 5.62
CA ASN A 196 20.17 15.02 4.51
C ASN A 196 20.80 14.46 3.23
N LYS A 197 22.06 14.81 2.94
CA LYS A 197 22.79 14.21 1.81
C LYS A 197 22.80 12.69 1.88
N LEU A 198 23.15 12.12 3.04
CA LEU A 198 23.19 10.67 3.23
C LEU A 198 21.79 10.05 3.02
N LEU A 199 20.76 10.62 3.65
CA LEU A 199 19.38 10.12 3.53
C LEU A 199 18.92 10.10 2.06
N PHE A 200 19.03 11.23 1.37
CA PHE A 200 18.61 11.32 -0.04
C PHE A 200 19.50 10.51 -0.97
N PHE A 201 20.78 10.32 -0.65
CA PHE A 201 21.65 9.41 -1.39
C PHE A 201 21.22 7.95 -1.26
N VAL A 202 20.83 7.50 -0.06
CA VAL A 202 20.29 6.15 0.14
C VAL A 202 19.02 5.95 -0.67
N VAL A 203 18.10 6.93 -0.62
CA VAL A 203 16.86 6.92 -1.42
C VAL A 203 17.17 6.85 -2.93
N TRP A 204 18.11 7.68 -3.40
CA TRP A 204 18.55 7.68 -4.79
C TRP A 204 19.21 6.36 -5.21
N ALA A 205 20.04 5.77 -4.34
CA ALA A 205 20.70 4.49 -4.60
C ALA A 205 19.68 3.35 -4.68
N MET A 206 18.65 3.35 -3.80
CA MET A 206 17.53 2.41 -3.89
C MET A 206 16.76 2.55 -5.21
N PHE A 207 16.50 3.80 -5.65
CA PHE A 207 15.87 4.06 -6.94
C PHE A 207 16.71 3.56 -8.12
N ALA A 208 18.02 3.86 -8.12
CA ALA A 208 18.94 3.38 -9.15
C ALA A 208 19.05 1.86 -9.18
N TRP A 209 19.06 1.21 -8.00
CA TRP A 209 19.06 -0.24 -7.88
C TRP A 209 17.78 -0.87 -8.42
N ASP A 210 16.62 -0.25 -8.17
CA ASP A 210 15.34 -0.74 -8.68
C ASP A 210 15.28 -0.68 -10.21
N LEU A 211 15.75 0.44 -10.79
CA LEU A 211 15.96 0.60 -12.22
C LEU A 211 16.89 -0.48 -12.80
N TYR A 212 18.02 -0.72 -12.17
CA TYR A 212 18.98 -1.73 -12.60
C TYR A 212 18.39 -3.14 -12.60
N LYS A 213 17.67 -3.51 -11.53
CA LYS A 213 16.95 -4.79 -11.45
C LYS A 213 15.97 -4.93 -12.62
N LYS A 214 15.14 -3.92 -12.84
CA LYS A 214 14.07 -3.93 -13.84
C LYS A 214 14.59 -4.00 -15.28
N PHE A 215 15.63 -3.24 -15.62
CA PHE A 215 16.05 -3.07 -17.02
C PHE A 215 17.33 -3.78 -17.42
N VAL A 216 18.16 -4.21 -16.47
CA VAL A 216 19.44 -4.87 -16.77
C VAL A 216 19.42 -6.30 -16.25
N ARG A 217 19.14 -6.50 -14.96
CA ARG A 217 19.31 -7.81 -14.32
C ARG A 217 18.18 -8.81 -14.65
N PHE A 218 16.94 -8.35 -14.74
CA PHE A 218 15.77 -9.21 -14.94
C PHE A 218 15.03 -8.94 -16.26
N ARG A 219 15.69 -8.33 -17.26
CA ARG A 219 15.07 -7.92 -18.54
C ARG A 219 14.30 -9.05 -19.27
N HIS A 220 14.61 -10.33 -18.98
CA HIS A 220 13.96 -11.49 -19.59
C HIS A 220 13.61 -12.62 -18.59
N LYS A 221 13.66 -12.36 -17.28
CA LYS A 221 13.34 -13.39 -16.28
C LYS A 221 11.94 -13.15 -15.76
N GLU A 222 10.99 -13.98 -16.21
CA GLU A 222 9.64 -14.00 -15.65
C GLU A 222 9.74 -14.21 -14.14
N GLU A 223 9.13 -13.31 -13.38
CA GLU A 223 8.96 -13.51 -11.95
C GLU A 223 7.98 -14.67 -11.74
N ARG A 224 8.46 -15.71 -11.05
CA ARG A 224 7.66 -16.89 -10.74
C ARG A 224 7.33 -16.84 -9.27
N VAL A 225 6.04 -16.73 -8.99
CA VAL A 225 5.50 -16.70 -7.63
C VAL A 225 4.81 -18.02 -7.38
N THR A 226 4.99 -18.53 -6.18
CA THR A 226 4.43 -19.82 -5.80
C THR A 226 3.52 -19.65 -4.60
N VAL A 227 2.25 -20.04 -4.76
CA VAL A 227 1.25 -20.01 -3.68
C VAL A 227 0.82 -21.44 -3.36
N SER A 228 0.74 -21.74 -2.07
CA SER A 228 0.23 -23.04 -1.59
C SER A 228 -1.15 -22.89 -0.99
N THR A 229 -2.05 -23.81 -1.30
CA THR A 229 -3.36 -23.94 -0.69
C THR A 229 -3.58 -25.39 -0.24
N ARG A 230 -4.43 -25.58 0.78
CA ARG A 230 -4.75 -26.89 1.34
C ARG A 230 -6.21 -27.20 1.06
N PHE A 231 -6.47 -28.37 0.48
CA PHE A 231 -7.81 -28.90 0.28
C PHE A 231 -8.03 -30.14 1.14
N GLU A 232 -9.26 -30.35 1.56
CA GLU A 232 -9.70 -31.59 2.18
C GLU A 232 -10.68 -32.27 1.24
N HIS A 233 -10.31 -33.45 0.74
CA HIS A 233 -11.10 -34.20 -0.22
C HIS A 233 -11.65 -35.49 0.41
N PRO A 234 -12.97 -35.75 0.39
CA PRO A 234 -13.52 -37.02 0.82
C PRO A 234 -12.93 -38.17 0.00
N ALA A 235 -12.41 -39.18 0.66
CA ALA A 235 -11.68 -40.27 0.04
C ALA A 235 -12.24 -41.66 0.39
N ASN A 236 -13.42 -41.70 1.01
CA ASN A 236 -14.12 -42.95 1.36
C ASN A 236 -14.29 -43.89 0.16
N HIS A 237 -14.57 -43.34 -1.03
CA HIS A 237 -14.74 -44.14 -2.26
C HIS A 237 -13.45 -44.84 -2.71
N LEU A 238 -12.28 -44.34 -2.32
CA LEU A 238 -10.99 -44.92 -2.71
C LEU A 238 -10.68 -46.21 -1.94
N LEU A 239 -11.20 -46.35 -0.72
CA LEU A 239 -11.02 -47.54 0.10
C LEU A 239 -11.70 -48.78 -0.53
N GLY A 240 -12.80 -48.57 -1.27
CA GLY A 240 -13.55 -49.66 -1.91
C GLY A 240 -13.04 -50.07 -3.29
N GLN A 241 -12.12 -49.31 -3.91
CA GLN A 241 -11.74 -49.48 -5.32
C GLN A 241 -10.31 -50.01 -5.55
N SER A 242 -9.67 -50.63 -4.53
CA SER A 242 -8.26 -51.07 -4.60
C SER A 242 -7.28 -49.97 -5.05
N TYR A 243 -7.67 -48.70 -4.87
CA TYR A 243 -6.86 -47.57 -5.31
C TYR A 243 -5.68 -47.38 -4.35
N VAL A 244 -4.46 -47.27 -4.89
CA VAL A 244 -3.27 -47.05 -4.07
C VAL A 244 -3.27 -45.61 -3.57
N ILE A 245 -3.53 -45.45 -2.28
CA ILE A 245 -3.51 -44.13 -1.64
C ILE A 245 -2.07 -43.61 -1.64
N PRO A 246 -1.81 -42.42 -2.21
CA PRO A 246 -0.49 -41.81 -2.22
C PRO A 246 0.13 -41.68 -0.81
N GLY A 247 1.46 -41.71 -0.75
CA GLY A 247 2.20 -41.41 0.48
C GLY A 247 2.31 -39.91 0.75
N GLU A 248 2.75 -39.53 1.94
CA GLU A 248 2.80 -38.12 2.38
C GLU A 248 3.66 -37.23 1.46
N ASN A 249 4.76 -37.77 0.95
CA ASN A 249 5.69 -37.07 0.08
C ASN A 249 5.35 -37.20 -1.41
N HIS A 250 4.13 -37.64 -1.74
CA HIS A 250 3.73 -37.78 -3.13
C HIS A 250 3.63 -36.42 -3.80
N MET A 251 4.47 -36.22 -4.82
CA MET A 251 4.40 -35.06 -5.70
C MET A 251 3.78 -35.44 -7.03
N ARG A 252 2.83 -34.64 -7.50
CA ARG A 252 2.16 -34.87 -8.77
C ARG A 252 1.70 -33.57 -9.40
N GLU A 253 1.95 -33.43 -10.70
CA GLU A 253 1.38 -32.34 -11.49
C GLU A 253 -0.11 -32.60 -11.75
N LEU A 254 -0.92 -31.57 -11.56
CA LEU A 254 -2.37 -31.61 -11.75
C LEU A 254 -2.75 -30.95 -13.06
N ASP A 255 -3.76 -31.52 -13.73
CA ASP A 255 -4.43 -30.83 -14.83
C ASP A 255 -5.19 -29.65 -14.25
N PHE A 256 -5.23 -28.54 -14.98
CA PHE A 256 -5.93 -27.35 -14.54
C PHE A 256 -6.59 -26.61 -15.70
N ALA A 257 -7.66 -25.90 -15.37
CA ALA A 257 -8.30 -24.92 -16.22
C ALA A 257 -8.37 -23.58 -15.48
N THR A 258 -8.36 -22.48 -16.21
CA THR A 258 -8.54 -21.15 -15.62
C THR A 258 -9.63 -20.40 -16.33
N TYR A 259 -10.45 -19.67 -15.59
CA TYR A 259 -11.41 -18.74 -16.15
C TYR A 259 -11.38 -17.43 -15.36
N SER A 260 -11.88 -16.36 -15.97
CA SER A 260 -12.07 -15.08 -15.29
C SER A 260 -13.54 -14.71 -15.30
N ASP A 261 -14.06 -14.33 -14.15
CA ASP A 261 -15.42 -13.82 -14.04
C ASP A 261 -15.50 -12.46 -14.71
N ILE A 262 -16.41 -12.30 -15.67
CA ILE A 262 -16.57 -11.05 -16.45
C ILE A 262 -17.71 -10.17 -15.95
N GLN A 263 -18.55 -10.68 -15.04
CA GLN A 263 -19.70 -9.98 -14.48
C GLN A 263 -19.98 -10.43 -13.04
N GLY A 264 -20.63 -9.59 -12.24
CA GLY A 264 -21.06 -9.90 -10.87
C GLY A 264 -20.03 -9.52 -9.78
N ALA A 265 -20.25 -10.01 -8.55
CA ALA A 265 -19.44 -9.64 -7.38
C ALA A 265 -17.98 -10.13 -7.45
N ALA A 266 -17.68 -11.06 -8.37
CA ALA A 266 -16.35 -11.61 -8.63
C ALA A 266 -15.68 -11.03 -9.90
N ASP A 267 -16.28 -10.03 -10.55
CA ASP A 267 -15.78 -9.45 -11.81
C ASP A 267 -14.28 -9.12 -11.78
N GLY A 268 -13.53 -9.70 -12.72
CA GLY A 268 -12.10 -9.57 -12.92
C GLY A 268 -11.24 -10.51 -12.09
N ARG A 269 -11.84 -11.37 -11.26
CA ARG A 269 -11.11 -12.41 -10.53
C ARG A 269 -10.86 -13.61 -11.43
N GLN A 270 -9.63 -14.09 -11.38
CA GLN A 270 -9.24 -15.33 -12.04
C GLN A 270 -9.39 -16.49 -11.06
N THR A 271 -10.06 -17.53 -11.49
CA THR A 271 -10.25 -18.78 -10.75
C THR A 271 -9.49 -19.89 -11.46
N ILE A 272 -8.77 -20.69 -10.68
CA ILE A 272 -8.15 -21.92 -11.14
C ILE A 272 -8.98 -23.12 -10.66
N ILE A 273 -9.31 -23.98 -11.60
CA ILE A 273 -9.91 -25.29 -11.33
C ILE A 273 -8.80 -26.33 -11.55
N MET A 274 -8.61 -27.18 -10.57
CA MET A 274 -7.53 -28.18 -10.54
C MET A 274 -8.14 -29.55 -10.43
N TYR A 275 -7.66 -30.48 -11.25
CA TYR A 275 -8.24 -31.81 -11.38
C TYR A 275 -7.21 -32.88 -11.07
N TRP A 276 -7.63 -33.87 -10.28
CA TRP A 276 -6.94 -35.14 -10.19
C TRP A 276 -7.93 -36.26 -10.44
N GLN A 277 -8.02 -36.66 -11.71
CA GLN A 277 -8.97 -37.67 -12.19
C GLN A 277 -8.86 -39.00 -11.42
N GLY A 278 -7.64 -39.44 -11.11
CA GLY A 278 -7.42 -40.71 -10.39
C GLY A 278 -8.09 -40.80 -9.01
N ILE A 279 -8.28 -39.68 -8.31
CA ILE A 279 -8.98 -39.66 -7.02
C ILE A 279 -10.34 -38.94 -7.08
N GLY A 280 -10.75 -38.50 -8.28
CA GLY A 280 -11.95 -37.68 -8.47
C GLY A 280 -11.89 -36.33 -7.75
N PHE A 281 -10.70 -35.75 -7.58
CA PHE A 281 -10.56 -34.45 -6.92
C PHE A 281 -10.76 -33.31 -7.91
N GLU A 282 -11.59 -32.36 -7.51
CA GLU A 282 -11.80 -31.07 -8.17
C GLU A 282 -11.65 -29.96 -7.13
N GLY A 283 -10.59 -29.16 -7.25
CA GLY A 283 -10.29 -28.06 -6.35
C GLY A 283 -10.45 -26.72 -7.04
N HIS A 284 -11.08 -25.77 -6.36
CA HIS A 284 -11.29 -24.41 -6.85
C HIS A 284 -10.51 -23.43 -5.97
N ALA A 285 -9.71 -22.57 -6.59
CA ALA A 285 -8.99 -21.51 -5.87
C ALA A 285 -9.04 -20.19 -6.63
N TYR A 286 -9.16 -19.09 -5.88
CA TYR A 286 -9.03 -17.75 -6.43
C TYR A 286 -7.56 -17.35 -6.51
N MET A 287 -7.16 -16.81 -7.66
CA MET A 287 -5.84 -16.21 -7.80
C MET A 287 -5.83 -14.80 -7.18
N PRO A 288 -4.74 -14.40 -6.49
CA PRO A 288 -4.63 -13.07 -5.89
C PRO A 288 -4.52 -11.96 -6.94
N THR A 289 -3.93 -12.27 -8.09
CA THR A 289 -3.79 -11.37 -9.24
C THR A 289 -4.02 -12.14 -10.53
N GLN A 290 -4.37 -11.43 -11.61
CA GLN A 290 -4.40 -12.05 -12.93
C GLN A 290 -2.99 -12.50 -13.30
N SER A 291 -2.87 -13.76 -13.69
CA SER A 291 -1.59 -14.43 -13.84
C SER A 291 -1.66 -15.55 -14.88
N LEU A 292 -0.50 -15.81 -15.46
CA LEU A 292 -0.29 -16.97 -16.30
C LEU A 292 0.16 -18.12 -15.41
N ILE A 293 -0.71 -19.11 -15.25
CA ILE A 293 -0.39 -20.33 -14.51
C ILE A 293 0.63 -21.13 -15.34
N ARG A 294 1.77 -21.44 -14.72
CA ARG A 294 2.84 -22.22 -15.36
C ARG A 294 2.77 -23.69 -14.96
N LYS A 295 2.49 -23.95 -13.68
CA LYS A 295 2.47 -25.30 -13.13
C LYS A 295 1.54 -25.39 -11.91
N VAL A 296 0.81 -26.49 -11.80
CA VAL A 296 0.04 -26.84 -10.60
C VAL A 296 0.49 -28.21 -10.14
N GLN A 297 0.91 -28.34 -8.89
CA GLN A 297 1.37 -29.61 -8.37
C GLN A 297 0.91 -29.84 -6.93
N VAL A 298 0.50 -31.06 -6.62
CA VAL A 298 0.43 -31.54 -5.24
C VAL A 298 1.86 -31.73 -4.77
N VAL A 299 2.17 -31.19 -3.59
CA VAL A 299 3.48 -31.35 -2.94
C VAL A 299 3.41 -32.22 -1.70
N LYS A 300 2.21 -32.38 -1.12
CA LYS A 300 1.99 -33.19 0.07
C LYS A 300 0.57 -33.75 0.08
N VAL A 301 0.43 -34.99 0.56
CA VAL A 301 -0.86 -35.67 0.74
C VAL A 301 -0.97 -36.20 2.17
N ASP A 302 -1.74 -35.53 3.02
CA ASP A 302 -2.02 -35.99 4.37
C ASP A 302 -3.23 -36.95 4.37
N ARG A 303 -3.18 -37.98 5.21
CA ARG A 303 -4.34 -38.85 5.47
C ARG A 303 -5.03 -38.37 6.73
N LEU A 304 -6.32 -38.07 6.63
CA LEU A 304 -7.10 -37.49 7.71
C LEU A 304 -8.30 -38.39 8.00
N GLU A 305 -8.36 -38.91 9.22
CA GLU A 305 -9.51 -39.64 9.70
C GLU A 305 -10.35 -38.69 10.56
N LYS A 306 -11.58 -38.42 10.13
CA LYS A 306 -12.53 -37.52 10.82
C LYS A 306 -13.76 -38.33 11.23
N GLU A 307 -14.56 -37.80 12.16
CA GLU A 307 -15.82 -38.44 12.59
C GLU A 307 -16.77 -38.77 11.42
N ASN A 308 -16.69 -37.99 10.33
CA ASN A 308 -17.51 -38.15 9.12
C ASN A 308 -16.85 -38.99 8.01
N GLY A 309 -15.71 -39.64 8.28
CA GLY A 309 -15.03 -40.55 7.35
C GLY A 309 -13.58 -40.19 7.03
N PHE A 310 -13.03 -40.85 6.02
CA PHE A 310 -11.66 -40.71 5.53
C PHE A 310 -11.53 -39.59 4.49
N PHE A 311 -10.57 -38.69 4.73
CA PHE A 311 -10.26 -37.54 3.90
C PHE A 311 -8.78 -37.53 3.51
N LEU A 312 -8.49 -36.95 2.34
CA LEU A 312 -7.14 -36.61 1.92
C LEU A 312 -6.93 -35.10 2.04
N GLY A 313 -5.93 -34.70 2.82
CA GLY A 313 -5.43 -33.34 2.89
C GLY A 313 -4.43 -33.08 1.76
N LEU A 314 -4.86 -32.44 0.68
CA LEU A 314 -4.03 -32.16 -0.48
C LEU A 314 -3.40 -30.77 -0.34
N GLN A 315 -2.08 -30.70 -0.20
CA GLN A 315 -1.36 -29.45 -0.30
C GLN A 315 -0.98 -29.22 -1.75
N VAL A 316 -1.70 -28.29 -2.39
CA VAL A 316 -1.50 -27.93 -3.79
C VAL A 316 -0.70 -26.65 -3.87
N GLN A 317 0.31 -26.66 -4.72
CA GLN A 317 1.20 -25.56 -5.01
C GLN A 317 0.96 -25.10 -6.45
N VAL A 318 0.67 -23.82 -6.61
CA VAL A 318 0.44 -23.17 -7.90
C VAL A 318 1.60 -22.23 -8.16
N GLU A 319 2.36 -22.52 -9.23
CA GLU A 319 3.41 -21.65 -9.77
C GLU A 319 2.80 -20.80 -10.90
N TYR A 320 2.85 -19.49 -10.73
CA TYR A 320 2.29 -18.54 -11.68
C TYR A 320 3.21 -17.34 -11.88
N SER A 321 3.05 -16.69 -13.02
CA SER A 321 3.67 -15.41 -13.31
C SER A 321 2.59 -14.34 -13.41
N PRO A 322 2.66 -13.26 -12.61
CA PRO A 322 1.70 -12.15 -12.71
C PRO A 322 1.61 -11.64 -14.14
N LEU A 323 0.40 -11.36 -14.64
CA LEU A 323 0.18 -11.00 -16.04
C LEU A 323 0.92 -9.72 -16.43
N ALA A 324 1.06 -8.77 -15.50
CA ALA A 324 1.86 -7.55 -15.68
C ALA A 324 3.36 -7.82 -15.94
N ALA A 325 3.88 -8.96 -15.49
CA ALA A 325 5.27 -9.37 -15.73
C ALA A 325 5.45 -10.10 -17.07
N VAL A 326 4.37 -10.63 -17.66
CA VAL A 326 4.40 -11.46 -18.88
C VAL A 326 3.92 -10.68 -20.11
N ASN A 327 3.01 -9.72 -19.94
CA ASN A 327 2.38 -9.02 -21.05
C ASN A 327 2.83 -7.55 -21.14
N ASP A 328 3.59 -7.22 -22.19
CA ASP A 328 4.03 -5.84 -22.50
C ASP A 328 2.85 -4.87 -22.69
N SER A 329 1.65 -5.38 -23.05
CA SER A 329 0.45 -4.56 -23.21
C SER A 329 0.01 -3.87 -21.92
N TYR A 330 0.40 -4.36 -20.74
CA TYR A 330 0.14 -3.68 -19.46
C TYR A 330 0.81 -2.30 -19.40
N TYR A 331 2.00 -2.17 -20.00
CA TYR A 331 2.80 -0.94 -20.05
C TYR A 331 2.58 -0.13 -21.34
N GLU A 332 1.70 -0.59 -22.23
CA GLU A 332 1.28 0.16 -23.42
C GLU A 332 0.39 1.33 -23.00
N VAL A 333 1.02 2.51 -22.91
CA VAL A 333 0.37 3.77 -22.60
C VAL A 333 0.52 4.69 -23.82
N PRO A 334 -0.56 5.27 -24.37
CA PRO A 334 -0.46 6.20 -25.48
C PRO A 334 0.52 7.33 -25.17
N THR A 335 1.31 7.75 -26.16
CA THR A 335 2.38 8.76 -25.97
C THR A 335 1.87 10.05 -25.33
N ARG A 336 0.67 10.52 -25.73
CA ARG A 336 0.02 11.69 -25.12
C ARG A 336 -0.21 11.52 -23.61
N THR A 337 -0.67 10.34 -23.20
CA THR A 337 -0.93 10.02 -21.79
C THR A 337 0.38 9.94 -20.99
N ARG A 338 1.46 9.40 -21.57
CA ARG A 338 2.79 9.40 -20.94
C ARG A 338 3.30 10.81 -20.66
N TRP A 339 3.18 11.71 -21.64
CA TRP A 339 3.57 13.10 -21.48
C TRP A 339 2.70 13.82 -20.46
N LEU A 340 1.38 13.62 -20.49
CA LEU A 340 0.47 14.23 -19.52
C LEU A 340 0.85 13.86 -18.08
N PHE A 341 1.05 12.56 -17.79
CA PHE A 341 1.47 12.13 -16.45
C PHE A 341 2.87 12.63 -16.10
N GLY A 342 3.82 12.59 -17.04
CA GLY A 342 5.17 13.11 -16.82
C GLY A 342 5.19 14.59 -16.49
N THR A 343 4.44 15.41 -17.24
CA THR A 343 4.34 16.85 -17.00
C THR A 343 3.61 17.17 -15.70
N ALA A 344 2.52 16.46 -15.41
CA ALA A 344 1.75 16.66 -14.17
C ALA A 344 2.59 16.28 -12.94
N TYR A 345 3.31 15.17 -13.01
CA TYR A 345 4.21 14.71 -11.96
C TYR A 345 5.34 15.73 -11.71
N LEU A 346 6.01 16.20 -12.77
CA LEU A 346 7.08 17.20 -12.64
C LEU A 346 6.55 18.52 -12.07
N ALA A 347 5.42 19.01 -12.60
CA ALA A 347 4.79 20.25 -12.14
C ALA A 347 4.42 20.16 -10.66
N LEU A 348 3.83 19.04 -10.23
CA LEU A 348 3.46 18.82 -8.83
C LEU A 348 4.68 18.76 -7.91
N ALA A 349 5.74 18.06 -8.32
CA ALA A 349 6.99 17.99 -7.56
C ALA A 349 7.65 19.37 -7.41
N LEU A 350 7.74 20.15 -8.50
CA LEU A 350 8.28 21.52 -8.46
C LEU A 350 7.42 22.45 -7.60
N PHE A 351 6.10 22.34 -7.70
CA PHE A 351 5.18 23.10 -6.87
C PHE A 351 5.36 22.78 -5.37
N LEU A 352 5.47 21.51 -5.01
CA LEU A 352 5.72 21.09 -3.63
C LEU A 352 7.07 21.62 -3.11
N LEU A 353 8.14 21.53 -3.90
CA LEU A 353 9.44 22.10 -3.53
C LEU A 353 9.37 23.62 -3.32
N TYR A 354 8.63 24.33 -4.18
CA TYR A 354 8.37 25.75 -4.02
C TYR A 354 7.61 26.05 -2.72
N MET A 355 6.51 25.34 -2.46
CA MET A 355 5.70 25.52 -1.25
C MET A 355 6.48 25.22 0.02
N ILE A 356 7.30 24.16 0.04
CA ILE A 356 8.21 23.87 1.14
C ILE A 356 9.13 25.06 1.40
N ARG A 357 9.76 25.61 0.35
CA ARG A 357 10.62 26.79 0.50
C ARG A 357 9.86 28.00 1.06
N VAL A 358 8.65 28.26 0.57
CA VAL A 358 7.80 29.38 1.03
C VAL A 358 7.47 29.22 2.52
N VAL A 359 6.97 28.06 2.94
CA VAL A 359 6.63 27.83 4.36
C VAL A 359 7.87 27.90 5.25
N HIS A 360 9.02 27.41 4.78
CA HIS A 360 10.28 27.49 5.52
C HIS A 360 10.72 28.94 5.76
N GLN A 361 10.60 29.80 4.74
CA GLN A 361 10.92 31.22 4.87
C GLN A 361 9.97 31.95 5.81
N ILE A 362 8.68 31.61 5.78
CA ILE A 362 7.66 32.22 6.63
C ILE A 362 7.76 31.73 8.07
N GLY A 363 8.02 30.44 8.30
CA GLY A 363 8.08 29.84 9.64
C GLY A 363 9.40 30.08 10.40
N ILE A 364 10.40 30.70 9.77
CA ILE A 364 11.64 31.17 10.42
C ILE A 364 11.55 32.68 10.76
N ALA A 365 10.55 33.39 10.24
CA ALA A 365 10.20 34.74 10.69
C ALA A 365 9.29 34.67 11.93
#